data_AF-A0A183KCQ9-F1
#
_entry.id   AF-A0A183KCQ9-F1
#
_cell.length_a   1.000
_cell.length_b   1.000
_cell.length_c   1.000
_cell.angle_alpha   90.00
_cell.angle_beta   90.00
_cell.angle_gamma   90.00
#
_symmetry.space_group_name_H-M   'P 1'
#
loop_
_entity.id
_entity.type
_entity.pdbx_description
1 polymer ?
#
loop_
_entity_poly.entity_id
_entity_poly.type
_entity_poly.pdbx_seq_one_letter_code
_entity_poly.pdbx_strand_id
1 'polypeptide(L)'
;MFQMKCILPIEKELHVIVKDYDAVGADDVIGQTDIDLENRRLTKYRATCGLPQSYCVSGPNQWRDSKLPSEILLAVCDSYSLPAPQYGETTDIKPNPSCRVGQRVFVLEDFERGMVPNPHLGPPKERLALHILNKLPLVKEHVETRLLYSPLQPNIEQGKLQMWVDIFPTSLGEPGPPFDISPREPNEYILRLVVWNTFDVVLDEKSITGEQMSDIYVKGWLSGLDDRQKTDVHYRSLNGEGNFNWRFVFPFFYLPAENNIVVKRKEHFWSMDVTEQRVRPQLVMQVWDNDLFSPDDFIGTLELNLSNMPSPSKTRSKCSLNMLQSVGNETKLVNLFECRRLNGFWPFVNEESGTPLLTVRLHGKKERIPKSK
;
A
#
# COMPACT_ATOMS: atom_id res chain seq x y z
N MET A 1 6.16 -0.65 -24.33
CA MET A 1 7.00 0.56 -24.50
C MET A 1 7.25 0.74 -25.98
N PHE A 2 7.10 1.95 -26.50
CA PHE A 2 7.55 2.30 -27.86
C PHE A 2 8.73 3.27 -27.73
N GLN A 3 9.81 3.00 -28.46
CA GLN A 3 10.97 3.88 -28.52
C GLN A 3 11.20 4.26 -29.98
N MET A 4 11.26 5.56 -30.24
CA MET A 4 11.41 6.12 -31.58
C MET A 4 12.56 7.13 -31.57
N LYS A 5 13.39 7.09 -32.61
CA LYS A 5 14.40 8.13 -32.85
C LYS A 5 13.79 9.17 -33.77
N CYS A 6 14.00 10.45 -33.48
CA CYS A 6 13.55 11.53 -34.34
C CYS A 6 14.58 12.68 -34.40
N ILE A 7 14.48 13.50 -35.44
CA ILE A 7 15.29 14.70 -35.67
C ILE A 7 14.38 15.93 -35.54
N LEU A 8 14.49 16.65 -34.44
CA LEU A 8 13.77 17.92 -34.25
C LEU A 8 14.57 19.09 -34.86
N PRO A 9 13.91 20.04 -35.56
CA PRO A 9 12.46 20.22 -35.70
C PRO A 9 11.85 19.57 -36.96
N ILE A 10 12.58 18.71 -37.69
CA ILE A 10 12.10 18.08 -38.93
C ILE A 10 10.91 17.17 -38.64
N GLU A 11 11.02 16.32 -37.62
CA GLU A 11 10.02 15.34 -37.19
C GLU A 11 9.35 15.82 -35.90
N LYS A 12 8.56 16.88 -36.00
CA LYS A 12 7.99 17.62 -34.86
C LYS A 12 6.71 17.03 -34.26
N GLU A 13 6.02 16.13 -34.95
CA GLU A 13 4.73 15.58 -34.51
C GLU A 13 4.81 14.06 -34.33
N LEU A 14 4.34 13.57 -33.19
CA LEU A 14 4.10 12.16 -32.93
C LEU A 14 2.62 11.86 -33.15
N HIS A 15 2.34 11.12 -34.23
CA HIS A 15 1.01 10.64 -34.57
C HIS A 15 0.78 9.27 -33.90
N VAL A 16 -0.28 9.15 -33.11
CA VAL A 16 -0.67 7.90 -32.44
C VAL A 16 -2.05 7.46 -32.93
N ILE A 17 -2.13 6.24 -33.44
CA ILE A 17 -3.37 5.64 -33.96
C ILE A 17 -3.65 4.37 -33.15
N VAL A 18 -4.85 4.30 -32.57
CA VAL A 18 -5.36 3.11 -31.89
C VAL A 18 -6.28 2.37 -32.84
N LYS A 19 -6.05 1.06 -32.99
CA LYS A 19 -6.82 0.20 -33.87
C LYS A 19 -7.38 -0.99 -33.10
N ASP A 20 -8.52 -1.49 -33.56
CA ASP A 20 -9.06 -2.77 -33.11
C ASP A 20 -8.30 -3.88 -33.84
N TYR A 21 -7.90 -4.91 -33.10
CA TYR A 21 -7.12 -6.00 -33.68
C TYR A 21 -8.06 -7.08 -34.18
N ASP A 22 -8.05 -7.31 -35.49
CA ASP A 22 -8.84 -8.35 -36.12
C ASP A 22 -7.96 -9.53 -36.54
N ALA A 23 -8.33 -10.73 -36.07
CA ALA A 23 -7.60 -11.96 -36.44
C ALA A 23 -7.66 -12.27 -37.95
N VAL A 24 -8.69 -11.77 -38.65
CA VAL A 24 -8.88 -11.88 -40.09
C VAL A 24 -9.46 -10.57 -40.62
N GLY A 25 -8.70 -9.83 -41.41
CA GLY A 25 -9.14 -8.56 -41.99
C GLY A 25 -8.08 -7.48 -41.88
N ALA A 26 -8.50 -6.23 -42.06
CA ALA A 26 -7.67 -5.06 -41.79
C ALA A 26 -8.16 -4.39 -40.50
N ASP A 27 -7.24 -4.13 -39.58
CA ASP A 27 -7.52 -3.47 -38.31
C ASP A 27 -8.18 -2.09 -38.50
N ASP A 28 -9.38 -1.94 -37.95
CA ASP A 28 -10.15 -0.71 -38.01
C ASP A 28 -9.62 0.36 -37.03
N VAL A 29 -9.62 1.62 -37.47
CA VAL A 29 -9.18 2.74 -36.63
C VAL A 29 -10.26 3.09 -35.62
N ILE A 30 -9.97 2.89 -34.33
CA ILE A 30 -10.80 3.32 -33.21
C ILE A 30 -10.67 4.84 -33.04
N GLY A 31 -9.44 5.36 -33.08
CA GLY A 31 -9.19 6.79 -33.02
C GLY A 31 -7.71 7.15 -33.02
N GLN A 32 -7.42 8.45 -33.20
CA GLN A 32 -6.07 8.98 -33.32
C GLN A 32 -5.88 10.29 -32.53
N THR A 33 -4.63 10.62 -32.24
CA THR A 33 -4.20 11.88 -31.61
C THR A 33 -2.78 12.25 -32.06
N ASP A 34 -2.49 13.55 -32.07
CA ASP A 34 -1.18 14.09 -32.47
C ASP A 34 -0.52 14.84 -31.30
N ILE A 35 0.80 14.67 -31.14
CA ILE A 35 1.60 15.28 -30.07
C ILE A 35 2.74 16.10 -30.65
N ASP A 36 2.76 17.40 -30.36
CA ASP A 36 3.85 18.31 -30.73
C ASP A 36 5.09 18.08 -29.84
N LEU A 37 6.10 17.42 -30.40
CA LEU A 37 7.38 17.13 -29.77
C LEU A 37 8.32 18.34 -29.74
N GLU A 38 8.21 19.24 -30.71
CA GLU A 38 9.08 20.42 -30.81
C GLU A 38 8.77 21.41 -29.68
N ASN A 39 7.50 21.78 -29.50
CA ASN A 39 7.07 22.66 -28.41
C ASN A 39 7.41 22.05 -27.04
N ARG A 40 7.26 20.73 -26.91
CA ARG A 40 7.63 19.98 -25.70
C ARG A 40 9.13 20.06 -25.42
N ARG A 41 9.98 20.04 -26.44
CA ARG A 41 11.44 20.15 -26.32
C ARG A 41 11.91 21.56 -25.99
N LEU A 42 11.25 22.57 -26.55
CA LEU A 42 11.66 23.98 -26.51
C LEU A 42 11.08 24.77 -25.33
N THR A 43 10.03 24.26 -24.68
CA THR A 43 9.43 24.94 -23.54
C THR A 43 10.40 25.15 -22.37
N LYS A 44 10.38 26.34 -21.77
CA LYS A 44 11.14 26.69 -20.55
C LYS A 44 10.78 25.83 -19.33
N TYR A 45 9.64 25.14 -19.39
CA TYR A 45 9.13 24.31 -18.29
C TYR A 45 9.71 22.88 -18.29
N ARG A 46 10.62 22.54 -19.22
CA ARG A 46 11.28 21.23 -19.32
C ARG A 46 10.28 20.07 -19.42
N ALA A 47 9.38 20.13 -20.40
CA ALA A 47 8.38 19.08 -20.62
C ALA A 47 8.94 17.79 -21.26
N THR A 48 10.27 17.65 -21.39
CA THR A 48 10.91 16.52 -22.05
C THR A 48 10.88 15.24 -21.21
N CYS A 49 11.03 15.31 -19.90
CA CYS A 49 10.88 14.17 -19.00
C CYS A 49 10.40 14.72 -17.66
N GLY A 50 9.25 14.22 -17.18
CA GLY A 50 8.62 14.75 -15.97
C GLY A 50 9.47 14.47 -14.73
N LEU A 51 9.54 15.43 -13.80
CA LEU A 51 10.28 15.28 -12.56
C LEU A 51 9.48 14.45 -11.52
N PRO A 52 9.96 13.27 -11.09
CA PRO A 52 9.30 12.49 -10.05
C PRO A 52 9.37 13.17 -8.69
N GLN A 53 8.54 12.73 -7.75
CA GLN A 53 8.51 13.26 -6.38
C GLN A 53 9.78 12.91 -5.58
N SER A 54 10.37 11.75 -5.85
CA SER A 54 11.53 11.22 -5.10
C SER A 54 12.56 10.65 -6.06
N TYR A 55 13.84 10.78 -5.69
CA TYR A 55 14.94 10.22 -6.48
C TYR A 55 15.26 8.82 -5.96
N CYS A 56 14.80 7.79 -6.69
CA CYS A 56 15.09 6.40 -6.41
C CYS A 56 16.06 5.81 -7.44
N VAL A 57 17.04 5.04 -7.00
CA VAL A 57 18.01 4.35 -7.88
C VAL A 57 17.54 2.96 -8.30
N SER A 58 16.48 2.45 -7.69
CA SER A 58 15.88 1.13 -7.95
C SER A 58 14.39 1.12 -7.61
N GLY A 59 13.74 -0.03 -7.80
CA GLY A 59 12.33 -0.23 -7.47
C GLY A 59 11.37 0.39 -8.49
N PRO A 60 10.07 0.40 -8.21
CA PRO A 60 9.04 0.81 -9.17
C PRO A 60 9.09 2.30 -9.54
N ASN A 61 9.75 3.12 -8.70
CA ASN A 61 9.89 4.56 -8.91
C ASN A 61 11.32 4.93 -9.32
N GLN A 62 12.04 4.01 -9.97
CA GLN A 62 13.42 4.23 -10.41
C GLN A 62 13.52 5.46 -11.32
N TRP A 63 14.58 6.24 -11.12
CA TRP A 63 14.88 7.42 -11.92
C TRP A 63 14.97 7.09 -13.42
N ARG A 64 14.26 7.87 -14.24
CA ARG A 64 14.10 7.61 -15.68
C ARG A 64 14.88 8.57 -16.57
N ASP A 65 15.34 9.69 -16.02
CA ASP A 65 16.02 10.70 -16.81
C ASP A 65 17.48 10.31 -17.10
N SER A 66 17.93 10.59 -18.32
CA SER A 66 19.33 10.43 -18.72
C SER A 66 20.31 11.27 -17.89
N LYS A 67 19.86 12.37 -17.29
CA LYS A 67 20.67 13.25 -16.44
C LYS A 67 20.35 13.06 -14.97
N LEU A 68 21.35 13.24 -14.12
CA LEU A 68 21.15 13.31 -12.68
C LEU A 68 20.40 14.59 -12.29
N PRO A 69 19.62 14.58 -11.20
CA PRO A 69 18.97 15.78 -10.68
C PRO A 69 19.91 16.98 -10.50
N SER A 70 21.14 16.77 -10.03
CA SER A 70 22.13 17.85 -9.85
C SER A 70 22.60 18.46 -11.17
N GLU A 71 22.73 17.66 -12.23
CA GLU A 71 23.06 18.13 -13.59
C GLU A 71 21.91 18.92 -14.21
N ILE A 72 20.67 18.48 -13.96
CA ILE A 72 19.47 19.22 -14.38
C ILE A 72 19.41 20.56 -13.64
N LEU A 73 19.65 20.57 -12.33
CA LEU A 73 19.64 21.79 -11.53
C LEU A 73 20.72 22.78 -11.97
N LEU A 74 21.92 22.29 -12.30
CA LEU A 74 23.00 23.10 -12.87
C LEU A 74 22.54 23.75 -14.19
N ALA A 75 22.04 22.97 -15.14
CA ALA A 75 21.58 23.48 -16.42
C ALA A 75 20.42 24.49 -16.28
N VAL A 76 19.53 24.29 -15.31
CA VAL A 76 18.46 25.24 -14.98
C VAL A 76 19.07 26.54 -14.46
N CYS A 77 20.01 26.49 -13.52
CA CYS A 77 20.69 27.70 -13.02
C CYS A 77 21.36 28.47 -14.15
N ASP A 78 22.08 27.78 -15.05
CA ASP A 78 22.72 28.37 -16.21
C ASP A 78 21.71 29.07 -17.13
N SER A 79 20.55 28.44 -17.39
CA SER A 79 19.49 29.03 -18.24
C SER A 79 18.86 30.31 -17.66
N TYR A 80 18.93 30.49 -16.34
CA TYR A 80 18.46 31.68 -15.63
C TYR A 80 19.60 32.65 -15.28
N SER A 81 20.82 32.42 -15.80
CA SER A 81 22.02 33.21 -15.49
C SER A 81 22.32 33.30 -13.98
N LEU A 82 22.01 32.24 -13.25
CA LEU A 82 22.32 32.11 -11.82
C LEU A 82 23.69 31.43 -11.63
N PRO A 83 24.41 31.71 -10.52
CA PRO A 83 25.60 30.94 -10.17
C PRO A 83 25.28 29.44 -10.04
N ALA A 84 26.26 28.60 -10.37
CA ALA A 84 26.15 27.15 -10.21
C ALA A 84 25.71 26.77 -8.78
N PRO A 85 24.88 25.72 -8.60
CA PRO A 85 24.46 25.25 -7.28
C PRO A 85 25.67 24.89 -6.41
N GLN A 86 25.72 25.46 -5.20
CA GLN A 86 26.83 25.24 -4.26
C GLN A 86 26.38 24.25 -3.19
N TYR A 87 26.88 23.02 -3.26
CA TYR A 87 26.60 21.98 -2.27
C TYR A 87 27.54 22.13 -1.08
N GLY A 88 26.98 22.15 0.13
CA GLY A 88 27.77 22.21 1.36
C GLY A 88 28.38 20.85 1.70
N GLU A 89 29.61 20.86 2.19
CA GLU A 89 30.25 19.66 2.74
C GLU A 89 29.56 19.23 4.04
N THR A 90 29.26 17.93 4.14
CA THR A 90 28.74 17.33 5.37
C THR A 90 29.87 17.06 6.34
N THR A 91 29.76 17.58 7.56
CA THR A 91 30.73 17.38 8.65
C THR A 91 30.00 16.96 9.93
N ASP A 92 30.72 16.54 10.97
CA ASP A 92 30.11 16.24 12.28
C ASP A 92 29.29 17.41 12.85
N ILE A 93 29.66 18.64 12.47
CA ILE A 93 28.99 19.89 12.89
C ILE A 93 27.82 20.24 11.97
N LYS A 94 27.85 19.82 10.70
CA LYS A 94 26.79 20.01 9.70
C LYS A 94 26.44 18.67 9.06
N PRO A 95 25.68 17.81 9.76
CA PRO A 95 25.40 16.46 9.27
C PRO A 95 24.43 16.45 8.08
N ASN A 96 23.61 17.51 7.95
CA ASN A 96 22.55 17.57 6.96
C ASN A 96 23.05 18.15 5.62
N PRO A 97 22.88 17.41 4.50
CA PRO A 97 23.18 17.90 3.17
C PRO A 97 22.44 19.21 2.87
N SER A 98 23.18 20.20 2.36
CA SER A 98 22.63 21.51 2.02
C SER A 98 23.11 21.96 0.64
N CYS A 99 22.32 22.82 0.00
CA CYS A 99 22.62 23.37 -1.31
C CYS A 99 22.16 24.83 -1.38
N ARG A 100 23.05 25.71 -1.81
CA ARG A 100 22.76 27.12 -2.08
C ARG A 100 22.52 27.33 -3.56
N VAL A 101 21.37 27.94 -3.88
CA VAL A 101 21.01 28.36 -5.24
C VAL A 101 20.63 29.84 -5.19
N GLY A 102 21.43 30.69 -5.84
CA GLY A 102 21.33 32.14 -5.72
C GLY A 102 21.46 32.60 -4.26
N GLN A 103 20.40 33.22 -3.73
CA GLN A 103 20.36 33.72 -2.34
C GLN A 103 19.70 32.74 -1.36
N ARG A 104 19.15 31.61 -1.83
CA ARG A 104 18.44 30.65 -0.98
C ARG A 104 19.34 29.48 -0.63
N VAL A 105 19.22 29.00 0.61
CA VAL A 105 19.85 27.78 1.10
C VAL A 105 18.75 26.78 1.39
N PHE A 106 18.93 25.56 0.88
CA PHE A 106 18.02 24.44 1.06
C PHE A 106 18.74 23.35 1.87
N VAL A 107 18.04 22.75 2.83
CA VAL A 107 18.55 21.65 3.65
C VAL A 107 17.67 20.43 3.41
N LEU A 108 18.28 19.26 3.21
CA LEU A 108 17.55 18.04 2.87
C LEU A 108 16.54 17.61 3.93
N GLU A 109 16.90 17.75 5.21
CA GLU A 109 16.02 17.38 6.34
C GLU A 109 14.68 18.14 6.31
N ASP A 110 14.66 19.38 5.82
CA ASP A 110 13.43 20.19 5.72
C ASP A 110 12.39 19.56 4.78
N PHE A 111 12.83 18.72 3.84
CA PHE A 111 11.96 18.02 2.89
C PHE A 111 11.55 16.63 3.36
N GLU A 112 12.41 15.97 4.14
CA GLU A 112 12.27 14.54 4.44
C GLU A 112 11.96 14.22 5.91
N ARG A 113 11.78 15.25 6.74
CA ARG A 113 11.36 15.09 8.12
C ARG A 113 10.05 14.31 8.22
N GLY A 114 10.09 13.19 8.93
CA GLY A 114 8.92 12.33 9.16
C GLY A 114 8.54 11.45 7.97
N MET A 115 9.34 11.40 6.89
CA MET A 115 9.12 10.46 5.81
C MET A 115 9.46 9.02 6.24
N VAL A 116 8.71 8.07 5.71
CA VAL A 116 8.97 6.63 5.91
C VAL A 116 10.29 6.27 5.20
N PRO A 117 11.21 5.54 5.85
CA PRO A 117 12.42 5.07 5.21
C PRO A 117 12.12 4.26 3.95
N ASN A 118 12.65 4.70 2.81
CA ASN A 118 12.51 4.00 1.54
C ASN A 118 13.89 3.46 1.10
N PRO A 119 14.06 2.13 0.99
CA PRO A 119 15.35 1.51 0.65
C PRO A 119 15.84 1.82 -0.77
N HIS A 120 14.97 2.34 -1.63
CA HIS A 120 15.31 2.66 -3.02
C HIS A 120 15.88 4.06 -3.21
N LEU A 121 15.87 4.90 -2.17
CA LEU A 121 16.34 6.28 -2.24
C LEU A 121 17.82 6.36 -2.66
N GLY A 122 18.11 7.27 -3.59
CA GLY A 122 19.47 7.51 -4.05
C GLY A 122 20.30 8.41 -3.11
N PRO A 123 21.51 8.82 -3.56
CA PRO A 123 22.38 9.66 -2.76
C PRO A 123 21.72 10.99 -2.33
N PRO A 124 22.01 11.49 -1.11
CA PRO A 124 21.39 12.70 -0.58
C PRO A 124 21.52 13.95 -1.45
N LYS A 125 22.66 14.10 -2.15
CA LYS A 125 22.92 15.21 -3.09
C LYS A 125 21.85 15.28 -4.19
N GLU A 126 21.55 14.14 -4.81
CA GLU A 126 20.60 14.06 -5.93
C GLU A 126 19.15 14.21 -5.44
N ARG A 127 18.83 13.67 -4.26
CA ARG A 127 17.53 13.88 -3.61
C ARG A 127 17.29 15.37 -3.32
N LEU A 128 18.27 16.05 -2.74
CA LEU A 128 18.18 17.50 -2.47
C LEU A 128 18.00 18.30 -3.76
N ALA A 129 18.79 17.98 -4.79
CA ALA A 129 18.68 18.65 -6.09
C ALA A 129 17.27 18.47 -6.71
N LEU A 130 16.71 17.27 -6.64
CA LEU A 130 15.35 17.00 -7.11
C LEU A 130 14.30 17.76 -6.30
N HIS A 131 14.43 17.84 -4.97
CA HIS A 131 13.52 18.65 -4.15
C HIS A 131 13.53 20.12 -4.55
N ILE A 132 14.71 20.68 -4.85
CA ILE A 132 14.83 22.05 -5.34
C ILE A 132 14.16 22.20 -6.71
N LEU A 133 14.44 21.29 -7.66
CA LEU A 133 13.79 21.27 -8.98
C LEU A 133 12.26 21.17 -8.86
N ASN A 134 11.77 20.42 -7.87
CA ASN A 134 10.34 20.27 -7.60
C ASN A 134 9.68 21.55 -7.05
N LYS A 135 10.44 22.51 -6.51
CA LYS A 135 9.96 23.85 -6.14
C LYS A 135 9.91 24.83 -7.29
N LEU A 136 10.54 24.52 -8.42
CA LEU A 136 10.53 25.35 -9.63
C LEU A 136 9.30 25.02 -10.50
N PRO A 137 8.87 25.94 -11.39
CA PRO A 137 7.74 25.73 -12.30
C PRO A 137 8.07 24.77 -13.45
N LEU A 138 8.84 23.71 -13.19
CA LEU A 138 9.17 22.66 -14.15
C LEU A 138 8.09 21.58 -14.14
N VAL A 139 7.87 20.95 -15.29
CA VAL A 139 6.91 19.86 -15.47
C VAL A 139 7.26 18.69 -14.54
N LYS A 140 6.29 18.34 -13.69
CA LYS A 140 6.35 17.20 -12.79
C LYS A 140 5.99 15.93 -13.54
N GLU A 141 6.38 14.79 -13.00
CA GLU A 141 5.92 13.50 -13.52
C GLU A 141 4.40 13.45 -13.50
N HIS A 142 3.82 13.08 -14.64
CA HIS A 142 2.39 13.00 -14.85
C HIS A 142 2.10 11.96 -15.92
N VAL A 143 0.90 11.37 -15.84
CA VAL A 143 0.35 10.56 -16.92
C VAL A 143 -0.41 11.52 -17.84
N GLU A 144 0.05 11.64 -19.08
CA GLU A 144 -0.63 12.42 -20.11
C GLU A 144 -1.89 11.66 -20.55
N THR A 145 -3.03 12.34 -20.56
CA THR A 145 -4.29 11.80 -21.06
C THR A 145 -4.65 12.51 -22.35
N ARG A 146 -4.68 11.78 -23.46
CA ARG A 146 -5.03 12.29 -24.79
C ARG A 146 -6.39 11.77 -25.22
N LEU A 147 -7.23 12.67 -25.69
CA LEU A 147 -8.51 12.32 -26.30
C LEU A 147 -8.25 11.72 -27.69
N LEU A 148 -8.96 10.65 -28.01
CA LEU A 148 -8.89 9.99 -29.31
C LEU A 148 -10.08 10.44 -30.16
N TYR A 149 -9.81 10.77 -31.43
CA TYR A 149 -10.83 11.16 -32.39
C TYR A 149 -10.76 10.24 -33.61
N SER A 150 -11.93 9.88 -34.15
CA SER A 150 -11.99 9.15 -35.42
C SER A 150 -12.07 10.15 -36.57
N PRO A 151 -11.36 9.94 -37.71
CA PRO A 151 -11.55 10.73 -38.91
C PRO A 151 -13.00 10.74 -39.42
N LEU A 152 -13.75 9.68 -39.12
CA LEU A 152 -15.17 9.54 -39.49
C LEU A 152 -16.09 10.42 -38.62
N GLN A 153 -15.69 10.68 -37.38
CA GLN A 153 -16.44 11.46 -36.39
C GLN A 153 -15.50 12.38 -35.59
N PRO A 154 -14.93 13.43 -36.22
CA PRO A 154 -13.85 14.23 -35.64
C PRO A 154 -14.28 15.05 -34.41
N ASN A 155 -15.58 15.26 -34.23
CA ASN A 155 -16.13 16.06 -33.13
C ASN A 155 -16.61 15.19 -31.94
N ILE A 156 -16.44 13.87 -32.01
CA ILE A 156 -16.89 12.93 -30.98
C ILE A 156 -15.67 12.20 -30.43
N GLU A 157 -15.45 12.35 -29.12
CA GLU A 157 -14.42 11.60 -28.38
C GLU A 157 -14.73 10.10 -28.45
N GLN A 158 -13.77 9.32 -28.96
CA GLN A 158 -13.88 7.86 -29.08
C GLN A 158 -13.26 7.12 -27.88
N GLY A 159 -12.53 7.84 -27.04
CA GLY A 159 -11.85 7.29 -25.87
C GLY A 159 -10.66 8.15 -25.46
N LYS A 160 -9.86 7.61 -24.53
CA LYS A 160 -8.68 8.29 -23.97
C LYS A 160 -7.48 7.37 -23.99
N LEU A 161 -6.34 7.90 -24.40
CA LEU A 161 -5.03 7.27 -24.31
C LEU A 161 -4.26 7.87 -23.12
N GLN A 162 -3.79 7.00 -22.21
CA GLN A 162 -2.98 7.39 -21.06
C GLN A 162 -1.54 6.90 -21.24
N MET A 163 -0.58 7.81 -21.18
CA MET A 163 0.83 7.49 -21.45
C MET A 163 1.81 8.47 -20.80
N TRP A 164 3.06 8.06 -20.72
CA TRP A 164 4.19 8.97 -20.55
C TRP A 164 4.81 9.23 -21.91
N VAL A 165 5.17 10.49 -22.16
CA VAL A 165 5.92 10.89 -23.35
C VAL A 165 7.19 11.56 -22.87
N ASP A 166 8.32 10.87 -23.06
CA ASP A 166 9.63 11.37 -22.69
C ASP A 166 10.53 11.50 -23.92
N ILE A 167 11.32 12.58 -23.94
CA ILE A 167 12.22 12.97 -25.03
C ILE A 167 13.63 13.07 -24.45
N PHE A 168 14.55 12.26 -24.96
CA PHE A 168 15.95 12.25 -24.55
C PHE A 168 16.87 12.58 -25.73
N PRO A 169 17.88 13.45 -25.56
CA PRO A 169 18.93 13.62 -26.56
C PRO A 169 19.71 12.31 -26.75
N THR A 170 19.85 11.87 -27.99
CA THR A 170 20.60 10.65 -28.34
C THR A 170 22.07 10.70 -27.91
N SER A 171 22.65 11.89 -27.77
CA SER A 171 24.01 12.09 -27.30
C SER A 171 24.24 11.74 -25.83
N LEU A 172 23.17 11.61 -25.04
CA LEU A 172 23.24 11.24 -23.62
C LEU A 172 23.12 9.72 -23.39
N GLY A 173 23.09 8.93 -24.46
CA GLY A 173 22.95 7.48 -24.42
C GLY A 173 21.50 7.02 -24.60
N GLU A 174 21.26 5.76 -24.27
CA GLU A 174 19.91 5.17 -24.32
C GLU A 174 19.05 5.72 -23.16
N PRO A 175 17.71 5.84 -23.36
CA PRO A 175 16.79 6.19 -22.28
C PRO A 175 16.89 5.24 -21.08
N GLY A 176 16.46 5.73 -19.91
CA GLY A 176 16.27 4.88 -18.73
C GLY A 176 15.26 3.75 -18.97
N PRO A 177 15.17 2.78 -18.03
CA PRO A 177 14.23 1.67 -18.18
C PRO A 177 12.78 2.18 -18.30
N PRO A 178 11.92 1.50 -19.09
CA PRO A 178 10.51 1.84 -19.15
C PRO A 178 9.86 1.73 -17.78
N PHE A 179 8.79 2.51 -17.59
CA PHE A 179 7.91 2.31 -16.45
C PHE A 179 7.26 0.93 -16.55
N ASP A 180 7.41 0.11 -15.51
CA ASP A 180 6.73 -1.17 -15.43
C ASP A 180 5.26 -0.94 -15.04
N ILE A 181 4.39 -1.03 -16.05
CA ILE A 181 2.94 -0.91 -15.90
C ILE A 181 2.26 -2.27 -15.68
N SER A 182 3.03 -3.34 -15.56
CA SER A 182 2.47 -4.67 -15.29
C SER A 182 1.66 -4.62 -13.99
N PRO A 183 0.50 -5.31 -13.93
CA PRO A 183 -0.25 -5.43 -12.69
C PRO A 183 0.66 -5.92 -11.56
N ARG A 184 0.64 -5.20 -10.43
CA ARG A 184 1.51 -5.54 -9.30
C ARG A 184 1.10 -6.90 -8.73
N GLU A 185 2.06 -7.79 -8.59
CA GLU A 185 1.82 -9.10 -7.96
C GLU A 185 1.76 -8.97 -6.44
N PRO A 186 0.77 -9.60 -5.77
CA PRO A 186 0.73 -9.62 -4.33
C PRO A 186 1.75 -10.61 -3.76
N ASN A 187 2.28 -10.28 -2.59
CA ASN A 187 3.19 -11.15 -1.85
C ASN A 187 2.41 -12.18 -1.03
N GLU A 188 2.92 -13.41 -0.96
CA GLU A 188 2.31 -14.45 -0.14
C GLU A 188 2.81 -14.38 1.31
N TYR A 189 1.87 -14.36 2.25
CA TYR A 189 2.13 -14.34 3.69
C TYR A 189 1.31 -15.41 4.40
N ILE A 190 1.74 -15.73 5.61
CA ILE A 190 0.99 -16.52 6.57
C ILE A 190 0.75 -15.65 7.79
N LEU A 191 -0.53 -15.49 8.17
CA LEU A 191 -0.92 -14.95 9.47
C LEU A 191 -1.03 -16.12 10.46
N ARG A 192 -0.15 -16.11 11.46
CA ARG A 192 -0.21 -17.06 12.56
C ARG A 192 -0.79 -16.38 13.79
N LEU A 193 -1.87 -16.93 14.33
CA LEU A 193 -2.46 -16.49 15.59
C LEU A 193 -2.34 -17.61 16.60
N VAL A 194 -1.80 -17.32 17.78
CA VAL A 194 -1.77 -18.24 18.91
C VAL A 194 -2.74 -17.75 19.96
N VAL A 195 -3.74 -18.57 20.29
CA VAL A 195 -4.70 -18.31 21.37
C VAL A 195 -4.28 -19.15 22.57
N TRP A 196 -3.82 -18.49 23.62
CA TRP A 196 -3.45 -19.19 24.86
C TRP A 196 -4.64 -19.29 25.78
N ASN A 197 -5.23 -18.15 26.16
CA ASN A 197 -6.26 -18.09 27.18
C ASN A 197 -7.32 -17.03 26.87
N THR A 198 -8.52 -17.29 27.35
CA THR A 198 -9.60 -16.32 27.51
C THR A 198 -9.81 -16.06 29.00
N PHE A 199 -10.28 -14.86 29.34
CA PHE A 199 -10.54 -14.42 30.70
C PHE A 199 -11.80 -13.59 30.77
N ASP A 200 -12.44 -13.60 31.95
CA ASP A 200 -13.62 -12.82 32.27
C ASP A 200 -14.85 -13.18 31.41
N VAL A 201 -14.90 -14.41 30.89
CA VAL A 201 -16.04 -14.92 30.14
C VAL A 201 -17.25 -15.04 31.07
N VAL A 202 -18.42 -14.59 30.61
CA VAL A 202 -19.68 -14.69 31.34
C VAL A 202 -20.07 -16.18 31.45
N LEU A 203 -20.57 -16.59 32.62
CA LEU A 203 -20.96 -17.96 32.91
C LEU A 203 -22.49 -18.09 32.80
N ASP A 204 -22.97 -18.56 31.67
CA ASP A 204 -24.40 -18.56 31.34
C ASP A 204 -25.07 -19.93 31.53
N GLU A 205 -24.31 -21.04 31.63
CA GLU A 205 -24.86 -22.37 31.88
C GLU A 205 -24.86 -22.77 33.36
N LYS A 206 -25.68 -23.77 33.72
CA LYS A 206 -25.62 -24.46 35.02
C LYS A 206 -25.21 -25.92 34.85
N SER A 207 -24.15 -26.30 35.54
CA SER A 207 -23.70 -27.68 35.71
C SER A 207 -24.79 -28.60 36.27
N ILE A 208 -24.62 -29.90 36.05
CA ILE A 208 -25.40 -30.97 36.68
C ILE A 208 -25.39 -30.84 38.22
N THR A 209 -24.33 -30.23 38.79
CA THR A 209 -24.18 -29.91 40.22
C THR A 209 -24.84 -28.60 40.66
N GLY A 210 -25.41 -27.83 39.72
CA GLY A 210 -26.05 -26.53 39.95
C GLY A 210 -25.11 -25.32 39.91
N GLU A 211 -23.81 -25.53 39.68
CA GLU A 211 -22.79 -24.47 39.58
C GLU A 211 -22.81 -23.79 38.22
N GLN A 212 -22.58 -22.47 38.16
CA GLN A 212 -22.49 -21.76 36.89
C GLN A 212 -21.21 -22.14 36.14
N MET A 213 -21.32 -22.40 34.83
CA MET A 213 -20.19 -22.78 33.98
C MET A 213 -20.37 -22.32 32.52
N SER A 214 -19.31 -22.44 31.72
CA SER A 214 -19.33 -22.29 30.26
C SER A 214 -18.32 -23.23 29.59
N ASP A 215 -18.65 -23.70 28.39
CA ASP A 215 -17.86 -24.54 27.50
C ASP A 215 -17.28 -23.70 26.35
N ILE A 216 -16.14 -23.05 26.61
CA ILE A 216 -15.67 -21.93 25.78
C ILE A 216 -14.91 -22.42 24.55
N TYR A 217 -15.14 -21.81 23.38
CA TYR A 217 -14.25 -21.94 22.22
C TYR A 217 -14.12 -20.64 21.42
N VAL A 218 -13.10 -20.56 20.56
CA VAL A 218 -12.80 -19.37 19.77
C VAL A 218 -12.85 -19.68 18.28
N LYS A 219 -13.54 -18.84 17.50
CA LYS A 219 -13.54 -18.84 16.02
C LYS A 219 -12.67 -17.69 15.51
N GLY A 220 -12.03 -17.86 14.35
CA GLY A 220 -11.27 -16.78 13.70
C GLY A 220 -11.15 -16.95 12.19
N TRP A 221 -11.11 -15.84 11.46
CA TRP A 221 -10.92 -15.80 10.01
C TRP A 221 -10.44 -14.43 9.52
N LEU A 222 -9.91 -14.40 8.30
CA LEU A 222 -9.64 -13.15 7.57
C LEU A 222 -10.83 -12.82 6.66
N SER A 223 -11.31 -11.58 6.70
CA SER A 223 -12.40 -11.12 5.85
C SER A 223 -12.07 -11.31 4.37
N GLY A 224 -13.02 -11.86 3.62
CA GLY A 224 -12.88 -12.18 2.19
C GLY A 224 -12.32 -13.57 1.89
N LEU A 225 -11.64 -14.21 2.85
CA LEU A 225 -11.27 -15.63 2.75
C LEU A 225 -12.38 -16.51 3.29
N ASP A 226 -12.62 -17.64 2.63
CA ASP A 226 -13.65 -18.61 3.06
C ASP A 226 -13.16 -19.56 4.17
N ASP A 227 -11.89 -19.41 4.60
CA ASP A 227 -11.26 -20.24 5.63
C ASP A 227 -11.56 -19.72 7.05
N ARG A 228 -12.62 -20.27 7.66
CA ARG A 228 -12.95 -20.07 9.08
C ARG A 228 -12.42 -21.21 9.92
N GLN A 229 -11.58 -20.89 10.90
CA GLN A 229 -10.99 -21.87 11.81
C GLN A 229 -11.59 -21.72 13.22
N LYS A 230 -11.61 -22.81 14.00
CA LYS A 230 -12.01 -22.80 15.41
C LYS A 230 -11.02 -23.58 16.28
N THR A 231 -10.96 -23.24 17.56
CA THR A 231 -10.22 -24.01 18.57
C THR A 231 -10.95 -25.31 18.92
N ASP A 232 -10.32 -26.13 19.75
CA ASP A 232 -11.02 -27.06 20.62
C ASP A 232 -11.89 -26.33 21.66
N VAL A 233 -12.75 -27.08 22.35
CA VAL A 233 -13.65 -26.58 23.39
C VAL A 233 -13.00 -26.78 24.75
N HIS A 234 -12.95 -25.72 25.55
CA HIS A 234 -12.56 -25.77 26.94
C HIS A 234 -13.79 -26.03 27.81
N TYR A 235 -13.97 -27.29 28.21
CA TYR A 235 -15.15 -27.72 28.97
C TYR A 235 -15.12 -27.28 30.43
N ARG A 236 -16.29 -26.88 30.95
CA ARG A 236 -16.59 -26.60 32.36
C ARG A 236 -15.72 -25.52 32.98
N SER A 237 -15.64 -24.36 32.34
CA SER A 237 -15.04 -23.18 32.95
C SER A 237 -15.92 -22.69 34.10
N LEU A 238 -15.41 -22.77 35.33
CA LEU A 238 -16.14 -22.33 36.55
C LEU A 238 -15.82 -20.88 36.94
N ASN A 239 -14.82 -20.27 36.33
CA ASN A 239 -14.30 -18.95 36.69
C ASN A 239 -14.20 -17.99 35.48
N GLY A 240 -14.75 -18.39 34.33
CA GLY A 240 -14.73 -17.61 33.09
C GLY A 240 -13.35 -17.58 32.41
N GLU A 241 -12.48 -18.54 32.71
CA GLU A 241 -11.18 -18.71 32.05
C GLU A 241 -11.19 -19.93 31.12
N GLY A 242 -10.63 -19.76 29.92
CA GLY A 242 -10.41 -20.84 28.96
C GLY A 242 -8.92 -21.03 28.65
N ASN A 243 -8.50 -22.25 28.33
CA ASN A 243 -7.12 -22.57 27.97
C ASN A 243 -7.09 -23.49 26.74
N PHE A 244 -6.39 -23.04 25.70
CA PHE A 244 -6.43 -23.66 24.37
C PHE A 244 -5.03 -24.02 23.84
N ASN A 245 -4.05 -23.13 24.04
CA ASN A 245 -2.74 -23.20 23.36
C ASN A 245 -2.86 -23.52 21.85
N TRP A 246 -3.87 -22.92 21.20
CA TRP A 246 -4.26 -23.22 19.84
C TRP A 246 -3.56 -22.31 18.83
N ARG A 247 -3.32 -22.79 17.62
CA ARG A 247 -2.67 -22.03 16.55
C ARG A 247 -3.52 -22.00 15.29
N PHE A 248 -4.06 -20.83 14.96
CA PHE A 248 -4.61 -20.55 13.65
C PHE A 248 -3.52 -20.18 12.65
N VAL A 249 -3.68 -20.65 11.42
CA VAL A 249 -2.74 -20.43 10.32
C VAL A 249 -3.52 -20.04 9.07
N PHE A 250 -3.47 -18.77 8.69
CA PHE A 250 -4.17 -18.26 7.50
C PHE A 250 -3.15 -17.86 6.43
N PRO A 251 -3.01 -18.62 5.33
CA PRO A 251 -2.28 -18.16 4.15
C PRO A 251 -3.08 -17.07 3.42
N PHE A 252 -2.41 -16.02 2.96
CA PHE A 252 -3.06 -14.93 2.22
C PHE A 252 -2.09 -14.20 1.30
N PHE A 253 -2.63 -13.59 0.25
CA PHE A 253 -1.89 -12.71 -0.65
C PHE A 253 -2.12 -11.26 -0.23
N TYR A 254 -1.07 -10.46 -0.13
CA TYR A 254 -1.15 -9.06 0.28
C TYR A 254 -0.41 -8.16 -0.69
N LEU A 255 -1.05 -7.05 -1.06
CA LEU A 255 -0.51 -6.04 -1.96
C LEU A 255 -0.14 -4.78 -1.14
N PRO A 256 1.14 -4.58 -0.76
CA PRO A 256 1.52 -3.51 0.16
C PRO A 256 1.17 -2.11 -0.32
N ALA A 257 1.25 -1.88 -1.63
CA ALA A 257 1.03 -0.56 -2.19
C ALA A 257 -0.43 -0.12 -2.20
N GLU A 258 -1.37 -1.07 -2.11
CA GLU A 258 -2.80 -0.79 -1.99
C GLU A 258 -3.35 -1.09 -0.59
N ASN A 259 -2.52 -1.64 0.28
CA ASN A 259 -2.89 -2.10 1.62
C ASN A 259 -4.11 -3.05 1.63
N ASN A 260 -4.16 -3.97 0.68
CA ASN A 260 -5.27 -4.91 0.51
C ASN A 260 -4.79 -6.36 0.49
N ILE A 261 -5.64 -7.27 0.97
CA ILE A 261 -5.55 -8.70 0.69
C ILE A 261 -6.14 -8.94 -0.70
N VAL A 262 -5.46 -9.78 -1.49
CA VAL A 262 -5.92 -10.24 -2.79
C VAL A 262 -6.52 -11.63 -2.62
N VAL A 263 -7.80 -11.77 -2.92
CA VAL A 263 -8.52 -13.04 -2.89
C VAL A 263 -8.72 -13.50 -4.32
N LYS A 264 -8.15 -14.65 -4.68
CA LYS A 264 -8.33 -15.26 -5.98
C LYS A 264 -9.47 -16.28 -5.88
N ARG A 265 -10.58 -16.05 -6.56
CA ARG A 265 -11.73 -16.96 -6.62
C ARG A 265 -11.86 -17.51 -8.03
N LYS A 266 -12.17 -18.80 -8.13
CA LYS A 266 -12.73 -19.38 -9.35
C LYS A 266 -14.23 -19.47 -9.16
N GLU A 267 -15.02 -19.06 -10.14
CA GLU A 267 -16.48 -19.19 -10.04
C GLU A 267 -16.91 -20.66 -9.90
N HIS A 268 -16.20 -21.56 -10.59
CA HIS A 268 -16.38 -23.01 -10.51
C HIS A 268 -15.00 -23.67 -10.55
N PHE A 269 -14.85 -24.87 -9.99
CA PHE A 269 -13.56 -25.59 -9.99
C PHE A 269 -12.96 -25.75 -11.40
N TRP A 270 -13.82 -25.85 -12.41
CA TRP A 270 -13.49 -25.96 -13.83
C TRP A 270 -13.37 -24.63 -14.58
N SER A 271 -13.67 -23.49 -13.93
CA SER A 271 -13.50 -22.17 -14.54
C SER A 271 -12.02 -21.92 -14.81
N MET A 272 -11.72 -21.54 -16.05
CA MET A 272 -10.39 -21.04 -16.42
C MET A 272 -10.17 -19.63 -15.86
N ASP A 273 -11.24 -18.84 -15.77
CA ASP A 273 -11.18 -17.47 -15.29
C ASP A 273 -11.14 -17.44 -13.76
N VAL A 274 -10.10 -16.79 -13.25
CA VAL A 274 -9.89 -16.48 -11.83
C VAL A 274 -10.28 -15.02 -11.64
N THR A 275 -11.32 -14.76 -10.85
CA THR A 275 -11.66 -13.40 -10.42
C THR A 275 -10.78 -13.02 -9.24
N GLU A 276 -10.16 -11.84 -9.32
CA GLU A 276 -9.38 -11.28 -8.23
C GLU A 276 -10.19 -10.20 -7.51
N GLN A 277 -10.43 -10.41 -6.22
CA GLN A 277 -11.10 -9.44 -5.36
C GLN A 277 -10.10 -8.82 -4.39
N ARG A 278 -10.17 -7.50 -4.22
CA ARG A 278 -9.35 -6.74 -3.28
C ARG A 278 -10.18 -6.46 -2.02
N VAL A 279 -9.70 -6.90 -0.87
CA VAL A 279 -10.38 -6.74 0.42
C VAL A 279 -9.45 -6.14 1.46
N ARG A 280 -10.01 -5.39 2.41
CA ARG A 280 -9.22 -4.83 3.51
C ARG A 280 -8.65 -5.96 4.39
N PRO A 281 -7.44 -5.81 4.94
CA PRO A 281 -6.82 -6.82 5.77
C PRO A 281 -7.44 -6.86 7.17
N GLN A 282 -8.65 -7.41 7.28
CA GLN A 282 -9.44 -7.45 8.51
C GLN A 282 -9.45 -8.87 9.07
N LEU A 283 -9.00 -9.00 10.32
CA LEU A 283 -9.10 -10.22 11.12
C LEU A 283 -10.35 -10.12 11.99
N VAL A 284 -11.20 -11.13 11.94
CA VAL A 284 -12.35 -11.28 12.84
C VAL A 284 -12.10 -12.49 13.73
N MET A 285 -12.33 -12.32 15.03
CA MET A 285 -12.30 -13.39 16.01
C MET A 285 -13.57 -13.32 16.85
N GLN A 286 -14.10 -14.46 17.25
CA GLN A 286 -15.29 -14.56 18.10
C GLN A 286 -15.09 -15.59 19.20
N VAL A 287 -15.69 -15.36 20.35
CA VAL A 287 -15.77 -16.32 21.46
C VAL A 287 -17.22 -16.78 21.61
N TRP A 288 -17.40 -18.07 21.84
CA TRP A 288 -18.69 -18.74 21.89
C TRP A 288 -18.74 -19.70 23.09
N ASP A 289 -19.94 -19.92 23.61
CA ASP A 289 -20.26 -21.01 24.53
C ASP A 289 -20.77 -22.21 23.73
N ASN A 290 -20.31 -23.43 24.04
CA ASN A 290 -20.68 -24.64 23.33
C ASN A 290 -21.75 -25.40 24.12
N ASP A 291 -23.00 -25.22 23.71
CA ASP A 291 -24.13 -25.87 24.34
C ASP A 291 -24.33 -27.29 23.79
N LEU A 292 -24.67 -28.23 24.68
CA LEU A 292 -24.89 -29.63 24.27
C LEU A 292 -26.26 -29.85 23.59
N PHE A 293 -27.27 -29.05 23.93
CA PHE A 293 -28.67 -29.27 23.52
C PHE A 293 -29.35 -28.03 22.89
N SER A 294 -28.64 -26.91 22.77
CA SER A 294 -29.08 -25.64 22.17
C SER A 294 -28.05 -25.16 21.13
N PRO A 295 -28.40 -24.16 20.29
CA PRO A 295 -27.40 -23.45 19.51
C PRO A 295 -26.39 -22.75 20.43
N ASP A 296 -25.11 -22.83 20.09
CA ASP A 296 -24.02 -22.14 20.77
C ASP A 296 -24.28 -20.65 21.00
N ASP A 297 -24.06 -20.18 22.23
CA ASP A 297 -24.27 -18.78 22.61
C ASP A 297 -23.09 -17.89 22.20
N PHE A 298 -23.40 -16.73 21.62
CA PHE A 298 -22.40 -15.74 21.21
C PHE A 298 -21.95 -14.90 22.41
N ILE A 299 -20.65 -14.92 22.72
CA ILE A 299 -20.12 -14.21 23.88
C ILE A 299 -19.51 -12.86 23.47
N GLY A 300 -18.80 -12.81 22.35
CA GLY A 300 -18.20 -11.56 21.91
C GLY A 300 -17.35 -11.67 20.65
N THR A 301 -17.08 -10.52 20.03
CA THR A 301 -16.30 -10.38 18.80
C THR A 301 -15.13 -9.41 18.97
N LEU A 302 -14.10 -9.62 18.16
CA LEU A 302 -12.98 -8.72 17.99
C LEU A 302 -12.68 -8.59 16.51
N GLU A 303 -12.80 -7.37 16.00
CA GLU A 303 -12.46 -7.04 14.62
C GLU A 303 -11.23 -6.13 14.58
N LEU A 304 -10.20 -6.54 13.85
CA LEU A 304 -8.93 -5.83 13.77
C LEU A 304 -8.54 -5.59 12.32
N ASN A 305 -8.35 -4.32 11.97
CA ASN A 305 -7.64 -3.97 10.75
C ASN A 305 -6.14 -4.21 10.96
N LEU A 306 -5.58 -5.24 10.33
CA LEU A 306 -4.18 -5.66 10.52
C LEU A 306 -3.17 -4.58 10.12
N SER A 307 -3.53 -3.64 9.25
CA SER A 307 -2.66 -2.52 8.90
C SER A 307 -2.73 -1.36 9.89
N ASN A 308 -3.77 -1.32 10.73
CA ASN A 308 -4.04 -0.21 11.63
C ASN A 308 -4.89 -0.67 12.83
N MET A 309 -4.31 -1.52 13.69
CA MET A 309 -4.99 -2.09 14.85
C MET A 309 -4.42 -1.50 16.15
N PRO A 310 -5.20 -1.47 17.24
CA PRO A 310 -4.67 -1.07 18.55
C PRO A 310 -3.57 -2.03 19.02
N SER A 311 -2.55 -1.46 19.64
CA SER A 311 -1.50 -2.23 20.32
C SER A 311 -2.12 -3.13 21.40
N PRO A 312 -1.69 -4.40 21.55
CA PRO A 312 -2.15 -5.23 22.65
C PRO A 312 -1.75 -4.64 24.00
N SER A 313 -2.57 -4.90 25.02
CA SER A 313 -2.19 -4.60 26.39
C SER A 313 -1.19 -5.64 26.90
N LYS A 314 -0.22 -5.24 27.72
CA LYS A 314 0.76 -6.16 28.31
C LYS A 314 0.20 -6.97 29.49
N THR A 315 -0.87 -6.49 30.11
CA THR A 315 -1.49 -7.13 31.29
C THR A 315 -3.01 -7.18 31.14
N ARG A 316 -3.64 -8.21 31.70
CA ARG A 316 -5.12 -8.38 31.72
C ARG A 316 -5.83 -7.14 32.27
N SER A 317 -5.34 -6.59 33.38
CA SER A 317 -5.94 -5.43 34.07
C SER A 317 -6.00 -4.15 33.23
N LYS A 318 -5.09 -4.00 32.26
CA LYS A 318 -5.02 -2.84 31.36
C LYS A 318 -5.71 -3.10 30.01
N CYS A 319 -6.38 -4.23 29.85
CA CYS A 319 -7.14 -4.57 28.65
C CYS A 319 -8.58 -4.09 28.82
N SER A 320 -8.98 -3.08 28.05
CA SER A 320 -10.26 -2.38 28.20
C SER A 320 -10.84 -1.92 26.86
N LEU A 321 -12.13 -1.55 26.86
CA LEU A 321 -12.86 -1.07 25.68
C LEU A 321 -12.22 0.15 25.01
N ASN A 322 -11.56 1.01 25.79
CA ASN A 322 -10.90 2.21 25.28
C ASN A 322 -9.81 1.89 24.24
N MET A 323 -9.30 0.65 24.23
CA MET A 323 -8.37 0.19 23.20
C MET A 323 -9.01 0.12 21.81
N LEU A 324 -10.32 -0.11 21.70
CA LEU A 324 -11.05 -0.22 20.43
C LEU A 324 -11.65 1.12 19.99
N GLN A 325 -11.91 2.03 20.94
CA GLN A 325 -12.49 3.33 20.67
C GLN A 325 -11.40 4.32 20.22
N SER A 326 -11.43 4.70 18.94
CA SER A 326 -10.51 5.67 18.32
C SER A 326 -10.82 7.14 18.67
N VAL A 327 -11.72 7.40 19.62
CA VAL A 327 -12.18 8.76 19.95
C VAL A 327 -11.25 9.37 20.99
N GLY A 328 -10.17 9.99 20.51
CA GLY A 328 -9.27 10.83 21.31
C GLY A 328 -7.81 10.38 21.33
N ASN A 329 -7.09 10.60 20.23
CA ASN A 329 -5.63 10.82 20.06
C ASN A 329 -4.55 10.04 20.87
N GLU A 330 -4.86 9.08 21.75
CA GLU A 330 -3.84 8.40 22.59
C GLU A 330 -3.64 6.91 22.29
N THR A 331 -4.52 6.27 21.53
CA THR A 331 -4.39 4.83 21.25
C THR A 331 -3.30 4.59 20.20
N LYS A 332 -2.15 4.09 20.64
CA LYS A 332 -1.04 3.70 19.75
C LYS A 332 -1.48 2.58 18.80
N LEU A 333 -1.70 2.93 17.54
CA LEU A 333 -2.00 1.99 16.47
C LEU A 333 -0.72 1.32 15.97
N VAL A 334 -0.85 0.09 15.53
CA VAL A 334 0.23 -0.73 14.98
C VAL A 334 -0.19 -1.36 13.67
N ASN A 335 0.77 -1.43 12.76
CA ASN A 335 0.65 -2.10 11.49
C ASN A 335 1.38 -3.45 11.56
N LEU A 336 0.67 -4.57 11.45
CA LEU A 336 1.25 -5.93 11.47
C LEU A 336 2.11 -6.20 10.22
N PHE A 337 1.96 -5.41 9.16
CA PHE A 337 2.81 -5.48 7.97
C PHE A 337 4.17 -4.78 8.16
N GLU A 338 4.30 -3.94 9.19
CA GLU A 338 5.55 -3.32 9.63
C GLU A 338 6.15 -4.03 10.85
N CYS A 339 5.29 -4.40 11.81
CA CYS A 339 5.65 -5.12 13.03
C CYS A 339 5.47 -6.63 12.83
N ARG A 340 6.56 -7.40 12.78
CA ARG A 340 6.51 -8.86 12.50
C ARG A 340 5.65 -9.67 13.49
N ARG A 341 5.59 -9.25 14.77
CA ARG A 341 4.89 -9.97 15.83
C ARG A 341 4.31 -9.04 16.88
N LEU A 342 3.17 -9.43 17.44
CA LEU A 342 2.48 -8.78 18.55
C LEU A 342 2.11 -9.84 19.59
N ASN A 343 2.22 -9.49 20.87
CA ASN A 343 1.87 -10.37 21.99
C ASN A 343 1.18 -9.54 23.07
N GLY A 344 0.05 -10.04 23.59
CA GLY A 344 -0.61 -9.51 24.77
C GLY A 344 -2.11 -9.78 24.75
N PHE A 345 -2.86 -8.86 25.35
CA PHE A 345 -4.30 -8.99 25.60
C PHE A 345 -5.10 -8.08 24.66
N TRP A 346 -6.21 -8.61 24.12
CA TRP A 346 -7.19 -7.85 23.36
C TRP A 346 -8.60 -7.99 23.95
N PRO A 347 -9.38 -6.90 23.98
CA PRO A 347 -10.75 -6.90 24.44
C PRO A 347 -11.68 -7.43 23.34
N PHE A 348 -12.60 -8.31 23.70
CA PHE A 348 -13.73 -8.73 22.86
C PHE A 348 -14.99 -8.08 23.37
N VAL A 349 -15.88 -7.72 22.46
CA VAL A 349 -17.08 -6.96 22.76
C VAL A 349 -18.33 -7.67 22.29
N ASN A 350 -19.42 -7.49 23.03
CA ASN A 350 -20.77 -7.78 22.55
C ASN A 350 -21.54 -6.45 22.45
N GLU A 351 -22.24 -6.25 21.34
CA GLU A 351 -23.02 -5.05 21.03
C GLU A 351 -24.53 -5.34 20.89
N GLU A 352 -25.01 -6.55 21.22
CA GLU A 352 -26.43 -6.93 21.10
C GLU A 352 -27.37 -6.02 21.90
N SER A 353 -26.89 -5.42 23.00
CA SER A 353 -27.64 -4.46 23.82
C SER A 353 -27.63 -3.01 23.27
N GLY A 354 -27.03 -2.77 22.11
CA GLY A 354 -26.88 -1.44 21.48
C GLY A 354 -25.75 -0.57 22.05
N THR A 355 -25.07 -1.03 23.10
CA THR A 355 -23.87 -0.42 23.67
C THR A 355 -22.74 -1.46 23.73
N PRO A 356 -21.50 -1.11 23.37
CA PRO A 356 -20.40 -2.06 23.40
C PRO A 356 -20.01 -2.42 24.83
N LEU A 357 -20.17 -3.69 25.17
CA LEU A 357 -19.80 -4.26 26.47
C LEU A 357 -18.58 -5.17 26.33
N LEU A 358 -17.61 -5.04 27.25
CA LEU A 358 -16.44 -5.92 27.30
C LEU A 358 -16.85 -7.26 27.87
N THR A 359 -16.79 -8.31 27.07
CA THR A 359 -17.22 -9.65 27.48
C THR A 359 -16.07 -10.63 27.64
N VAL A 360 -14.96 -10.46 26.93
CA VAL A 360 -13.80 -11.36 27.06
C VAL A 360 -12.50 -10.58 26.93
N ARG A 361 -11.47 -10.99 27.68
CA ARG A 361 -10.08 -10.60 27.44
C ARG A 361 -9.31 -11.81 26.92
N LEU A 362 -8.82 -11.75 25.70
CA LEU A 362 -8.06 -12.85 25.09
C LEU A 362 -6.56 -12.57 25.13
N HIS A 363 -5.79 -13.51 25.68
CA HIS A 363 -4.33 -13.51 25.63
C HIS A 363 -3.83 -14.32 24.44
N GLY A 364 -3.01 -13.69 23.60
CA GLY A 364 -2.49 -14.36 22.41
C GLY A 364 -1.29 -13.67 21.77
N LYS A 365 -0.82 -14.30 20.69
CA LYS A 365 0.23 -13.78 19.82
C LYS A 365 -0.27 -13.72 18.39
N LYS A 366 0.06 -12.64 17.67
CA LYS A 366 -0.16 -12.49 16.22
C LYS A 366 1.19 -12.34 15.53
N GLU A 367 1.41 -13.05 14.44
CA GLU A 367 2.68 -13.04 13.71
C GLU A 367 2.46 -13.12 12.21
N ARG A 368 3.08 -12.22 11.46
CA ARG A 368 3.11 -12.26 10.00
C ARG A 368 4.42 -12.91 9.56
N ILE A 369 4.30 -13.98 8.78
CA ILE A 369 5.43 -14.74 8.26
C ILE A 369 5.42 -14.60 6.72
N PRO A 370 6.45 -13.99 6.11
CA PRO A 370 6.62 -14.07 4.66
C PRO A 370 6.82 -15.52 4.25
N LYS A 371 6.09 -15.98 3.24
CA LYS A 371 6.41 -17.26 2.61
C LYS A 371 7.57 -16.97 1.65
N SER A 372 8.78 -17.44 1.97
CA SER A 372 9.93 -17.27 1.07
C SER A 372 9.59 -17.89 -0.29
N LYS A 373 9.78 -17.13 -1.37
CA LYS A 373 9.75 -17.67 -2.74
C LYS A 373 10.83 -18.72 -2.93
#